data_AF-A0A4P0YAQ2-F1
#
_entry.id   AF-A0A4P0YAQ2-F1
#
_cell.length_a   1.000
_cell.length_b   1.000
_cell.length_c   1.000
_cell.angle_alpha   90.00
_cell.angle_beta   90.00
_cell.angle_gamma   90.00
#
_symmetry.space_group_name_H-M   'P 1'
#
loop_
_entity.id
_entity.type
_entity.pdbx_description
1 polymer ?
#
loop_
_entity_poly.entity_id
_entity_poly.type
_entity_poly.pdbx_seq_one_letter_code
_entity_poly.pdbx_strand_id
1 'polypeptide(L)' 'MRNINVTINTRNAFVRESLVAMVNDLTRGDLRARFSWRNTDLSAEDIIICEVIPGEIYLCNTLIRTEKEEAR' A
#
# COMPACT_ATOMS: atom_id res chain seq x y z
N MET A 1 -10.11 11.49 10.94
CA MET A 1 -9.44 11.13 9.67
C MET A 1 -8.26 10.23 10.00
N ARG A 2 -8.37 8.92 9.74
CA ARG A 2 -7.32 7.94 10.08
C ARG A 2 -6.26 7.96 8.98
N ASN A 3 -4.99 7.89 9.35
CA ASN A 3 -3.92 7.76 8.35
C ASN A 3 -3.74 6.28 8.00
N ILE A 4 -3.45 6.00 6.74
CA ILE A 4 -2.92 4.71 6.29
C ILE A 4 -1.59 4.92 5.59
N ASN A 5 -0.61 4.08 5.90
CA ASN A 5 0.70 4.08 5.26
C ASN A 5 0.68 3.08 4.10
N VAL A 6 0.99 3.55 2.90
CA VAL A 6 0.95 2.78 1.67
C VAL A 6 2.33 2.87 0.99
N THR A 7 3.02 1.75 0.87
CA THR A 7 4.23 1.70 0.04
C THR A 7 3.88 1.25 -1.37
N ILE A 8 4.45 1.93 -2.38
CA ILE A 8 4.31 1.55 -3.78
C ILE A 8 5.70 1.28 -4.37
N ASN A 9 6.00 -0.01 -4.54
CA ASN A 9 7.26 -0.54 -5.05
C ASN A 9 7.13 -0.95 -6.51
N THR A 10 7.27 0.02 -7.40
CA THR A 10 7.35 -0.19 -8.86
C THR A 10 8.51 0.62 -9.41
N ARG A 11 9.10 0.16 -10.52
CA ARG A 11 10.07 0.95 -11.31
C ARG A 11 9.38 1.80 -12.38
N ASN A 12 8.11 1.55 -12.64
CA ASN A 12 7.32 2.25 -13.64
C ASN A 12 6.64 3.49 -13.02
N ALA A 13 7.08 4.67 -13.44
CA ALA A 13 6.55 5.93 -12.94
C ALA A 13 5.06 6.11 -13.25
N PHE A 14 4.60 5.71 -14.44
CA PHE A 14 3.19 5.79 -14.81
C PHE A 14 2.32 4.98 -13.85
N VAL A 15 2.70 3.72 -13.62
CA VAL A 15 1.99 2.82 -12.69
C VAL A 15 1.95 3.43 -11.29
N ARG A 16 3.08 3.98 -10.81
CA ARG A 16 3.14 4.63 -9.49
C ARG A 16 2.15 5.78 -9.38
N GLU A 17 2.19 6.74 -10.31
CA GLU A 17 1.32 7.92 -10.25
C GLU A 17 -0.16 7.53 -10.40
N SER A 18 -0.47 6.56 -11.26
CA SER A 18 -1.83 6.02 -11.40
C SER A 18 -2.34 5.38 -10.11
N LEU A 19 -1.52 4.58 -9.43
CA LEU A 19 -1.88 3.97 -8.14
C LEU A 19 -2.07 5.03 -7.05
N VAL A 20 -1.21 6.05 -6.98
CA VAL A 20 -1.37 7.16 -6.02
C VAL A 20 -2.69 7.87 -6.24
N ALA A 21 -3.04 8.20 -7.50
CA ALA A 21 -4.31 8.84 -7.83
C ALA A 21 -5.50 7.97 -7.41
N MET A 22 -5.50 6.69 -7.78
CA MET A 22 -6.58 5.76 -7.42
C MET A 22 -6.75 5.60 -5.91
N VAL A 23 -5.65 5.45 -5.16
CA VAL A 23 -5.72 5.33 -3.70
C VAL A 23 -6.26 6.61 -3.07
N ASN A 24 -5.84 7.79 -3.54
CA ASN A 24 -6.37 9.07 -3.05
C ASN A 24 -7.86 9.23 -3.33
N ASP A 25 -8.32 8.85 -4.52
CA ASP A 25 -9.74 8.92 -4.88
C ASP A 25 -10.58 7.96 -4.04
N LEU A 26 -10.09 6.74 -3.80
CA LEU A 26 -10.79 5.74 -2.99
C LEU A 26 -10.81 6.06 -1.49
N THR A 27 -9.80 6.77 -0.98
CA THR A 27 -9.68 7.11 0.45
C THR A 27 -10.34 8.44 0.82
N ARG A 28 -10.83 9.19 -0.18
CA ARG A 28 -11.34 10.55 -0.01
C ARG A 28 -12.48 10.60 1.01
N GLY A 29 -12.27 11.35 2.09
CA GLY A 29 -13.27 11.66 3.12
C GLY A 29 -13.03 10.98 4.47
N ASP A 30 -12.64 9.72 4.46
CA ASP A 30 -12.50 8.92 5.69
C ASP A 30 -11.05 8.69 6.11
N LEU A 31 -10.17 8.53 5.11
CA LEU A 31 -8.78 8.15 5.30
C LEU A 31 -7.85 9.17 4.64
N ARG A 32 -6.63 9.25 5.17
CA ARG A 32 -5.53 9.98 4.54
C ARG A 32 -4.41 9.00 4.23
N ALA A 33 -4.20 8.73 2.95
CA ALA A 33 -3.08 7.91 2.51
C ALA A 33 -1.76 8.69 2.59
N ARG A 34 -0.73 8.03 3.12
CA ARG A 34 0.67 8.48 3.09
C ARG A 34 1.44 7.51 2.23
N PHE A 35 2.13 8.03 1.22
CA PHE A 35 2.83 7.22 0.26
C PHE A 35 4.32 7.19 0.53
N SER A 36 4.90 6.00 0.45
CA SER A 36 6.35 5.77 0.44
C SER A 36 6.72 4.96 -0.81
N TRP A 37 8.00 5.02 -1.21
CA TRP A 37 8.52 4.30 -2.37
C TRP A 37 9.89 3.72 -2.08
N ARG A 38 10.19 2.54 -2.65
CA ARG A 38 11.45 1.82 -2.44
C ARG A 38 11.78 1.65 -0.95
N ASN A 39 10.75 1.44 -0.14
CA ASN A 39 10.94 1.22 1.28
C ASN A 39 11.35 -0.23 1.52
N THR A 40 12.48 -0.44 2.21
CA THR A 40 12.95 -1.78 2.60
C THR A 40 12.43 -2.19 3.97
N ASP A 41 12.04 -1.22 4.81
CA ASP A 41 11.39 -1.47 6.10
C ASP A 41 9.88 -1.32 5.96
N LEU A 42 9.19 -2.45 5.83
CA LEU A 42 7.75 -2.52 5.60
C LEU A 42 6.95 -2.71 6.90
N SER A 43 7.60 -2.67 8.07
CA SER A 43 6.98 -2.96 9.36
C SER A 43 5.87 -1.97 9.75
N ALA A 44 5.97 -0.72 9.27
CA ALA A 44 5.03 0.35 9.55
C ALA A 44 3.99 0.59 8.43
N GLU A 45 4.00 -0.22 7.37
CA GLU A 45 3.13 -0.06 6.21
C GLU A 45 1.83 -0.85 6.40
N ASP A 46 0.67 -0.21 6.20
CA ASP A 46 -0.65 -0.84 6.28
C ASP A 46 -0.98 -1.59 4.98
N ILE A 47 -0.56 -1.01 3.85
CA ILE A 47 -0.75 -1.58 2.51
C ILE A 47 0.58 -1.55 1.76
N ILE A 48 0.93 -2.67 1.14
CA ILE A 48 2.10 -2.82 0.29
C ILE A 48 1.62 -3.14 -1.12
N ILE A 49 1.95 -2.28 -2.08
CA ILE A 49 1.71 -2.51 -3.51
C ILE A 49 3.06 -2.70 -4.19
N CYS A 50 3.28 -3.82 -4.88
CA CYS A 50 4.55 -4.16 -5.48
C CYS A 50 4.37 -4.64 -6.93
N GLU A 51 5.12 -4.06 -7.86
CA GLU A 51 5.29 -4.61 -9.20
C GLU A 51 6.52 -5.53 -9.20
N VAL A 52 6.28 -6.85 -9.17
CA VAL A 52 7.34 -7.86 -9.08
C VAL A 52 7.94 -8.14 -10.46
N ILE A 53 7.08 -8.20 -11.48
CA ILE A 53 7.45 -8.23 -12.89
C ILE A 53 6.65 -7.17 -13.65
N PRO A 54 7.14 -6.68 -14.81
CA PRO A 54 6.44 -5.64 -15.56
C PRO A 54 4.97 -5.98 -15.83
N GLY A 55 4.06 -5.13 -15.35
CA GLY A 55 2.62 -5.29 -15.53
C GLY A 55 1.92 -6.21 -14.51
N GLU A 56 2.64 -6.89 -13.62
CA GLU A 56 2.04 -7.71 -12.55
C GLU A 56 2.15 -7.00 -11.20
N ILE A 57 1.00 -6.65 -10.62
CA ILE A 57 0.90 -5.91 -9.37
C ILE A 57 0.39 -6.83 -8.25
N TYR A 58 1.21 -6.95 -7.20
CA TYR A 58 0.88 -7.63 -5.96
C TYR A 58 0.40 -6.61 -4.93
N LEU A 59 -0.66 -6.95 -4.20
CA LEU A 59 -1.21 -6.14 -3.12
C LEU A 59 -1.26 -6.96 -1.83
N CYS A 60 -0.71 -6.40 -0.76
CA CYS A 60 -0.75 -6.99 0.57
C CYS A 60 -1.33 -5.97 1.55
N ASN A 61 -2.35 -6.39 2.30
CA ASN A 61 -2.87 -5.64 3.43
C ASN A 61 -2.32 -6.28 4.72
N THR A 62 -1.45 -5.56 5.41
CA THR A 62 -0.76 -6.08 6.60
C THR A 62 -1.69 -6.13 7.81
N LEU A 63 -2.77 -5.33 7.82
CA LEU A 63 -3.78 -5.32 8.88
C LEU A 63 -4.64 -6.59 8.90
N ILE A 64 -4.71 -7.34 7.80
CA ILE A 64 -5.45 -8.62 7.74
C ILE A 64 -4.63 -9.77 8.37
N ARG A 65 -3.32 -9.60 8.56
CA ARG A 65 -2.45 -10.67 9.08
C ARG A 65 -2.60 -10.92 10.59
N THR A 66 -3.13 -9.96 11.36
CA THR A 66 -3.09 -10.00 12.83
C THR A 66 -4.20 -10.81 13.51
N GLU A 67 -5.30 -11.16 12.83
CA GLU A 67 -6.43 -11.87 13.49
C GLU A 67 -6.22 -13.39 13.66
N LYS A 68 -5.18 -13.98 13.07
CA LYS A 68 -4.93 -15.45 13.19
C LYS A 68 -3.95 -15.85 14.30
N GLU A 69 -3.19 -14.92 14.88
CA GLU A 69 -2.25 -15.23 15.97
C GLU A 69 -2.81 -14.94 17.36
N GLU A 70 -3.80 -14.06 17.51
CA GLU A 70 -4.45 -13.79 18.81
C GLU A 70 -5.60 -14.76 19.15
N ALA A 71 -5.95 -15.67 18.23
CA ALA A 71 -6.98 -16.70 18.44
C ALA A 71 -6.41 -18.09 18.81
N ARG A 72 -5.19 -18.14 19.38
CA ARG A 72 -4.51 -19.37 19.79
C ARG A 72 -4.09 -19.38 21.25
#